data_AF-A0A382X5T8-F1
#
_entry.id   AF-A0A382X5T8-F1
#
_cell.length_a   1.000
_cell.length_b   1.000
_cell.length_c   1.000
_cell.angle_alpha   90.00
_cell.angle_beta   90.00
_cell.angle_gamma   90.00
#
_symmetry.space_group_name_H-M   'P 1'
#
loop_
_entity.id
_entity.type
_entity.pdbx_description
1 polymer ?
#
loop_
_entity_poly.entity_id
_entity_poly.type
_entity_poly.pdbx_seq_one_letter_code
_entity_poly.pdbx_strand_id
1 'polypeptide(L)' 'VEQSTNHILLIEPAEFFSNSETAETNHYQINNSELSKDAILERALDEFRGFKNT' A
#
# COMPACT_ATOMS: atom_id res chain seq x y z
N VAL A 1 -23.60 10.02 18.86
CA VAL A 1 -22.52 10.87 18.32
C VAL A 1 -22.44 10.57 16.84
N GLU A 2 -22.98 11.45 15.99
CA GLU A 2 -22.79 11.30 14.54
C GLU A 2 -21.42 11.85 14.17
N GLN A 3 -20.58 11.03 13.54
CA GLN A 3 -19.38 11.51 12.89
C GLN A 3 -19.81 12.44 11.74
N SER A 4 -19.33 13.68 11.75
CA SER A 4 -19.69 14.66 10.72
C SER A 4 -18.99 14.37 9.37
N THR A 5 -17.90 13.60 9.39
CA THR A 5 -17.09 13.31 8.22
C THR A 5 -17.27 11.87 7.79
N ASN A 6 -18.04 11.67 6.72
CA ASN A 6 -18.28 10.36 6.09
C ASN A 6 -17.48 10.19 4.79
N HIS A 7 -16.41 10.97 4.63
CA HIS A 7 -15.57 10.98 3.44
C HIS A 7 -14.13 10.66 3.83
N ILE A 8 -13.57 9.63 3.20
CA ILE A 8 -12.18 9.21 3.38
C ILE A 8 -11.40 9.68 2.15
N LEU A 9 -10.28 10.38 2.37
CA LEU A 9 -9.33 10.69 1.31
C LEU A 9 -8.43 9.47 1.09
N LEU A 10 -8.41 8.96 -0.13
CA LEU A 10 -7.54 7.87 -0.57
C LEU A 10 -6.56 8.41 -1.62
N ILE A 11 -5.27 8.10 -1.48
CA ILE A 11 -4.21 8.51 -2.42
C ILE A 11 -3.70 7.24 -3.10
N GLU A 12 -3.86 7.16 -4.42
CA GLU A 12 -3.37 6.02 -5.19
C GLU A 12 -1.83 6.04 -5.22
N PRO A 13 -1.15 4.94 -4.87
CA PRO A 13 0.30 4.89 -4.82
C PRO A 13 0.88 4.89 -6.25
N ALA A 14 1.85 5.77 -6.51
CA ALA A 14 2.60 5.76 -7.77
C ALA A 14 3.67 4.67 -7.81
N GLU A 15 4.24 4.33 -6.65
CA GLU A 15 5.25 3.29 -6.46
C GLU A 15 5.01 2.58 -5.12
N PHE A 16 5.24 1.26 -5.08
CA PHE A 16 5.01 0.46 -3.87
C PHE A 16 5.92 -0.77 -3.85
N PHE A 17 6.91 -0.77 -2.96
CA PHE A 17 7.82 -1.88 -2.68
C PHE A 17 8.56 -1.65 -1.34
N SER A 18 9.39 -2.60 -0.89
CA SER A 18 10.17 -2.44 0.34
C SER A 18 11.20 -1.31 0.23
N ASN A 19 11.24 -0.40 1.20
CA ASN A 19 12.28 0.63 1.26
C ASN A 19 13.45 0.12 2.11
N SER A 20 14.63 -0.01 1.50
CA SER A 20 15.86 -0.44 2.19
C SER A 20 16.28 0.49 3.33
N GLU A 21 15.99 1.79 3.24
CA GLU A 21 16.40 2.77 4.26
C GLU A 21 15.62 2.62 5.56
N THR A 22 14.39 2.11 5.50
CA THR A 22 13.54 1.90 6.69
C THR A 22 13.40 0.44 7.08
N ALA A 23 14.02 -0.48 6.32
CA ALA A 23 13.87 -1.92 6.51
C ALA A 23 14.37 -2.40 7.89
N GLU A 24 15.37 -1.73 8.46
CA GLU A 24 15.92 -2.09 9.77
C GLU A 24 14.98 -1.75 10.93
N THR A 25 14.07 -0.78 10.75
CA THR A 25 13.21 -0.27 11.83
C THR A 25 11.73 -0.57 11.63
N ASN A 26 11.32 -0.91 10.40
CA ASN A 26 9.96 -1.32 10.09
C ASN A 26 9.83 -2.84 9.98
N HIS A 27 9.31 -3.48 11.04
CA HIS A 27 9.14 -4.94 11.09
C HIS A 27 8.18 -5.49 10.02
N TYR A 28 7.35 -4.64 9.41
CA TYR A 28 6.46 -5.03 8.33
C TYR A 28 7.12 -4.95 6.94
N GLN A 29 8.34 -4.40 6.84
CA GLN A 29 9.08 -4.39 5.58
C GLN A 29 9.79 -5.72 5.36
N ILE A 30 9.10 -6.58 4.62
CA ILE A 30 9.65 -7.87 4.18
C ILE A 30 10.32 -7.66 2.81
N ASN A 31 11.61 -7.98 2.72
CA ASN A 31 12.31 -8.03 1.45
C ASN A 31 11.87 -9.28 0.68
N ASN A 32 10.78 -9.15 -0.06
CA ASN A 32 10.30 -10.21 -0.93
C ASN A 32 11.14 -10.24 -2.22
N SER A 33 12.15 -11.11 -2.23
CA SER A 33 13.06 -11.27 -3.39
C SER A 33 12.44 -12.09 -4.53
N GLU A 34 11.24 -12.65 -4.34
CA GLU A 34 10.58 -13.52 -5.32
C GLU A 34 9.75 -12.75 -6.35
N LEU A 35 9.38 -11.50 -6.05
CA LEU A 35 8.56 -10.66 -6.93
C LEU A 35 9.34 -9.43 -7.39
N SER A 36 9.15 -9.04 -8.64
CA SER A 36 9.65 -7.75 -9.13
C SER A 36 8.89 -6.60 -8.48
N LYS A 37 9.53 -5.42 -8.43
CA LYS A 37 8.89 -4.19 -7.92
C LYS A 37 7.58 -3.88 -8.64
N ASP A 38 7.55 -4.05 -9.95
CA ASP A 38 6.34 -3.84 -10.77
C ASP A 38 5.22 -4.80 -10.36
N ALA A 39 5.54 -6.08 -10.12
CA ALA A 39 4.53 -7.06 -9.71
C ALA A 39 3.98 -6.78 -8.31
N ILE A 40 4.80 -6.23 -7.41
CA ILE A 40 4.38 -5.80 -6.07
C ILE A 40 3.46 -4.58 -6.16
N LEU A 41 3.82 -3.60 -7.01
CA LEU A 41 3.00 -2.41 -7.25
C LEU A 41 1.64 -2.76 -7.85
N GLU A 42 1.60 -3.60 -8.89
CA GLU A 42 0.33 -4.02 -9.52
C GLU A 42 -0.61 -4.69 -8.52
N ARG A 43 -0.09 -5.58 -7.66
CA ARG A 43 -0.89 -6.21 -6.60
C ARG A 43 -1.43 -5.18 -5.60
N ALA A 44 -0.60 -4.22 -5.19
CA ALA A 44 -1.03 -3.16 -4.28
C ALA A 44 -2.10 -2.24 -4.89
N LEU A 45 -2.01 -1.96 -6.20
CA LEU A 45 -3.02 -1.20 -6.93
C LEU A 45 -4.34 -1.97 -7.03
N ASP A 46 -4.29 -3.27 -7.28
CA ASP A 46 -5.48 -4.13 -7.31
C ASP A 46 -6.18 -4.15 -5.93
N GLU A 47 -5.42 -4.31 -4.84
CA GLU A 47 -5.95 -4.23 -3.47
C GLU A 47 -6.56 -2.86 -3.16
N PHE A 48 -5.86 -1.77 -3.52
CA PHE A 48 -6.33 -0.41 -3.30
C PHE A 48 -7.64 -0.11 -4.05
N ARG A 49 -7.70 -0.52 -5.33
CA ARG A 49 -8.90 -0.35 -6.18
C ARG A 49 -10.04 -1.22 -5.67
N GLY A 50 -9.76 -2.43 -5.18
CA GLY A 50 -10.72 -3.26 -4.47
C GLY A 50 -11.30 -2.56 -3.26
N PHE A 51 -10.44 -2.02 -2.39
CA PHE A 51 -10.85 -1.31 -1.17
C PHE A 51 -11.70 -0.06 -1.46
N LYS A 52 -11.31 0.75 -2.45
CA LYS A 52 -12.05 1.95 -2.86
C LYS A 52 -13.50 1.65 -3.29
N ASN A 53 -13.75 0.45 -3.81
CA ASN A 53 -15.06 0.04 -4.32
C ASN A 53 -15.92 -0.71 -3.28
N THR A 54 -15.50 -0.74 -2.01
CA THR A 54 -16.22 -1.37 -0.88
C THR A 54 -17.08 -0.38 -0.14
#